data_AF-A0A8B7E794-F1
#
_entry.id   AF-A0A8B7E794-F1
#
_cell.length_a   1.000
_cell.length_b   1.000
_cell.length_c   1.000
_cell.angle_alpha   90.00
_cell.angle_beta   90.00
_cell.angle_gamma   90.00
#
_symmetry.space_group_name_H-M   'P 1'
#
loop_
_entity.id
_entity.type
_entity.pdbx_description
1 polymer ?
#
loop_
_entity_poly.entity_id
_entity_poly.type
_entity_poly.pdbx_seq_one_letter_code
_entity_poly.pdbx_strand_id
1 'polypeptide(L)'
;MQFCSRHKKNCVNCRKTAEKCNRNKMCCRGYECINSQCKKKRELSKFESICNKDRDCEYGLCCIKQAGHSVCKEMQKDGDLCTINGDLKHMTNQCPCINGFICKPLNSTFIENIFSDKRLSIFGRCTKIF
;
A
#
# COMPACT_ATOMS: atom_id res chain seq x y z
N MET A 1 -13.67 25.29 -3.76
CA MET A 1 -12.30 24.73 -3.89
C MET A 1 -11.70 25.20 -5.21
N GLN A 2 -10.45 25.67 -5.20
CA GLN A 2 -9.78 26.25 -6.37
C GLN A 2 -8.36 25.68 -6.52
N PHE A 3 -7.80 25.77 -7.73
CA PHE A 3 -6.41 25.43 -8.00
C PHE A 3 -5.72 26.54 -8.77
N CYS A 4 -4.44 26.76 -8.49
CA CYS A 4 -3.67 27.81 -9.16
C CYS A 4 -3.02 27.28 -10.44
N SER A 5 -3.41 27.86 -11.57
CA SER A 5 -2.92 27.50 -12.89
C SER A 5 -1.66 28.30 -13.20
N ARG A 6 -0.51 27.62 -13.32
CA ARG A 6 0.75 28.26 -13.75
C ARG A 6 0.63 28.95 -15.10
N HIS A 7 -0.16 28.41 -16.02
CA HIS A 7 -0.35 28.98 -17.36
C HIS A 7 -1.16 30.27 -17.34
N LYS A 8 -2.21 30.33 -16.50
CA LYS A 8 -3.08 31.50 -16.40
C LYS A 8 -2.62 32.50 -15.33
N LYS A 9 -1.59 32.13 -14.55
CA LYS A 9 -1.05 32.90 -13.41
C LYS A 9 -2.11 33.35 -12.40
N ASN A 10 -3.22 32.61 -12.32
CA ASN A 10 -4.34 32.87 -11.41
C ASN A 10 -4.89 31.55 -10.85
N CYS A 11 -5.69 31.66 -9.79
CA CYS A 11 -6.40 30.52 -9.21
C CYS A 11 -7.81 30.45 -9.79
N VAL A 12 -8.18 29.26 -10.27
CA VAL A 12 -9.44 28.98 -10.96
C VAL A 12 -10.19 27.87 -10.25
N ASN A 13 -11.49 27.74 -10.53
CA ASN A 13 -12.32 26.71 -9.93
C ASN A 13 -11.83 25.30 -10.27
N CYS A 14 -12.03 24.39 -9.31
CA CYS A 14 -11.77 22.97 -9.52
C CYS A 14 -12.68 22.40 -10.62
N ARG A 15 -12.24 21.29 -11.21
CA ARG A 15 -12.88 20.61 -12.32
C ARG A 15 -13.73 19.42 -11.83
N LYS A 16 -14.95 19.31 -12.34
CA LYS A 16 -15.93 18.26 -12.09
C LYS A 16 -15.65 17.04 -12.97
N THR A 17 -16.51 16.02 -12.89
CA THR A 17 -16.34 14.76 -13.64
C THR A 17 -16.22 14.97 -15.15
N ALA A 18 -15.41 14.15 -15.82
CA ALA A 18 -15.12 14.14 -17.27
C ALA A 18 -14.40 15.39 -17.82
N GLU A 19 -14.31 16.48 -17.05
CA GLU A 19 -13.52 17.64 -17.44
C GLU A 19 -12.02 17.29 -17.53
N LYS A 20 -11.34 17.87 -18.52
CA LYS A 20 -9.93 17.61 -18.76
C LYS A 20 -9.10 17.95 -17.54
N CYS A 21 -8.01 17.27 -17.29
CA CYS A 21 -7.09 17.59 -16.19
C CYS A 21 -5.69 17.08 -16.51
N ASN A 22 -4.70 17.67 -15.85
CA ASN A 22 -3.31 17.21 -15.93
C ASN A 22 -2.78 16.75 -14.55
N ARG A 23 -3.47 17.11 -13.46
CA ARG A 23 -3.07 16.84 -12.07
C ARG A 23 -4.31 16.70 -11.18
N ASN A 24 -4.24 15.86 -10.14
CA ASN A 24 -5.35 15.63 -9.19
C ASN A 24 -5.85 16.93 -8.54
N LYS A 25 -4.95 17.87 -8.21
CA LYS A 25 -5.31 19.17 -7.61
C LYS A 25 -6.23 20.03 -8.50
N MET A 26 -6.32 19.74 -9.79
CA MET A 26 -7.23 20.44 -10.70
C MET A 26 -8.67 19.96 -10.54
N CYS A 27 -8.88 18.72 -10.09
CA CYS A 27 -10.21 18.13 -9.90
C CYS A 27 -10.80 18.51 -8.55
N CYS A 28 -12.12 18.60 -8.44
CA CYS A 28 -12.80 18.89 -7.19
C CYS A 28 -12.59 17.79 -6.14
N ARG A 29 -12.86 18.11 -4.87
CA ARG A 29 -12.81 17.13 -3.77
C ARG A 29 -13.65 15.91 -4.13
N GLY A 30 -13.10 14.72 -3.91
CA GLY A 30 -13.75 13.46 -4.31
C GLY A 30 -13.47 13.03 -5.76
N TYR A 31 -12.64 13.76 -6.50
CA TYR A 31 -12.21 13.40 -7.86
C TYR A 31 -10.69 13.34 -8.00
N GLU A 32 -10.21 12.52 -8.92
CA GLU A 32 -8.80 12.38 -9.31
C GLU A 32 -8.64 12.44 -10.82
N CYS A 33 -7.45 12.87 -11.24
CA CYS A 33 -7.12 12.99 -12.64
C CYS A 33 -6.66 11.64 -13.19
N ILE A 34 -7.52 10.99 -13.98
CA ILE A 34 -7.30 9.67 -14.53
C ILE A 34 -7.53 9.72 -16.03
N ASN A 35 -6.54 9.32 -16.82
CA ASN A 35 -6.56 9.39 -18.29
C ASN A 35 -6.96 10.80 -18.79
N SER A 36 -6.33 11.82 -18.21
CA SER A 36 -6.54 13.25 -18.52
C SER A 36 -7.97 13.76 -18.28
N GLN A 37 -8.77 13.06 -17.49
CA GLN A 37 -10.10 13.50 -17.09
C GLN A 37 -10.31 13.34 -15.59
N CYS A 38 -11.06 14.25 -14.99
CA CYS A 38 -11.45 14.10 -13.59
C CYS A 38 -12.48 12.96 -13.47
N LYS A 39 -12.14 11.94 -12.70
CA LYS A 39 -13.03 10.80 -12.39
C LYS A 39 -13.24 10.71 -10.89
N LYS A 40 -14.38 10.17 -10.46
CA LYS A 40 -14.66 10.00 -9.03
C LYS A 40 -13.51 9.19 -8.42
N LYS A 41 -13.01 9.64 -7.28
CA LYS A 41 -12.05 8.85 -6.50
C LYS A 41 -12.64 7.47 -6.27
N ARG A 42 -11.82 6.44 -6.48
CA ARG A 42 -12.22 5.08 -6.13
C ARG A 42 -12.36 5.03 -4.61
N GLU A 43 -13.45 4.44 -4.14
CA GLU A 43 -13.54 4.03 -2.74
C GLU A 43 -12.45 3.00 -2.48
N LEU A 44 -11.82 3.07 -1.32
CA LEU A 44 -10.81 2.09 -0.94
C LEU A 44 -11.50 0.76 -0.62
N SER A 45 -10.90 -0.33 -1.09
CA SER A 45 -11.29 -1.70 -0.86
C SER A 45 -11.04 -2.09 0.59
N LYS A 46 -12.04 -2.72 1.21
CA LYS A 46 -11.99 -3.21 2.60
C LYS A 46 -11.25 -4.55 2.67
N PHE A 47 -11.04 -5.05 3.88
CA PHE A 47 -10.51 -6.39 4.13
C PHE A 47 -11.26 -7.47 3.30
N GLU A 48 -10.52 -8.45 2.77
CA GLU A 48 -10.98 -9.48 1.80
C GLU A 48 -11.53 -8.98 0.46
N SER A 49 -11.57 -7.67 0.20
CA SER A 49 -12.07 -7.17 -1.07
C SER A 49 -11.02 -7.31 -2.18
N ILE A 50 -11.49 -7.50 -3.42
CA ILE A 50 -10.62 -7.60 -4.60
C ILE A 50 -9.87 -6.27 -4.79
N CYS A 51 -8.58 -6.38 -5.10
CA CYS A 51 -7.70 -5.24 -5.36
C CYS A 51 -6.81 -5.53 -6.57
N ASN A 52 -6.19 -4.48 -7.13
CA ASN A 52 -5.13 -4.65 -8.13
C ASN A 52 -3.78 -4.16 -7.60
N LYS A 53 -3.79 -3.18 -6.69
CA LYS A 53 -2.61 -2.56 -6.09
C LYS A 53 -2.89 -2.23 -4.63
N ASP A 54 -1.83 -2.10 -3.82
CA ASP A 54 -1.95 -1.74 -2.39
C ASP A 54 -2.76 -0.45 -2.17
N ARG A 55 -2.58 0.55 -3.04
CA ARG A 55 -3.31 1.83 -2.97
C ARG A 55 -4.82 1.71 -3.20
N ASP A 56 -5.28 0.56 -3.69
CA ASP A 56 -6.70 0.30 -3.83
C ASP A 56 -7.30 -0.11 -2.48
N CYS A 57 -6.50 -0.55 -1.49
CA CYS A 57 -6.96 -0.99 -0.18
C CYS A 57 -7.01 0.14 0.86
N GLU A 58 -7.85 -0.02 1.90
CA GLU A 58 -7.91 0.90 3.05
C GLU A 58 -6.58 0.96 3.82
N TYR A 59 -6.41 2.02 4.63
CA TYR A 59 -5.19 2.20 5.42
C TYR A 59 -4.95 1.02 6.36
N GLY A 60 -3.70 0.52 6.43
CA GLY A 60 -3.34 -0.65 7.22
C GLY A 60 -3.58 -1.98 6.49
N LEU A 61 -4.03 -1.95 5.24
CA LEU A 61 -4.16 -3.12 4.37
C LEU A 61 -3.12 -3.09 3.23
N CYS A 62 -2.80 -4.26 2.69
CA CYS A 62 -2.03 -4.42 1.45
C CYS A 62 -2.75 -5.38 0.49
N CYS A 63 -2.39 -5.32 -0.79
CA CYS A 63 -2.94 -6.17 -1.83
C CYS A 63 -2.03 -7.38 -2.09
N ILE A 64 -2.46 -8.58 -1.68
CA ILE A 64 -1.70 -9.82 -1.93
C ILE A 64 -2.39 -10.70 -2.97
N LYS A 65 -1.61 -11.53 -3.67
CA LYS A 65 -2.14 -12.59 -4.54
C LYS A 65 -2.49 -13.80 -3.68
N GLN A 66 -3.72 -14.26 -3.74
CA GLN A 66 -4.18 -15.48 -3.06
C GLN A 66 -5.12 -16.23 -3.98
N ALA A 67 -4.93 -17.53 -4.19
CA ALA A 67 -5.84 -18.39 -4.97
C ALA A 67 -6.25 -17.82 -6.36
N GLY A 68 -5.29 -17.25 -7.11
CA GLY A 68 -5.53 -16.76 -8.49
C GLY A 68 -6.13 -15.36 -8.63
N HIS A 69 -6.51 -14.70 -7.52
CA HIS A 69 -6.98 -13.32 -7.49
C HIS A 69 -6.20 -12.51 -6.44
N SER A 70 -6.30 -11.18 -6.49
CA SER A 70 -5.63 -10.32 -5.49
C SER A 70 -6.66 -9.72 -4.53
N VAL A 71 -6.37 -9.79 -3.24
CA VAL A 71 -7.28 -9.38 -2.16
C VAL A 71 -6.57 -8.51 -1.12
N CYS A 72 -7.31 -7.60 -0.50
CA CYS A 72 -6.80 -6.75 0.57
C CYS A 72 -6.70 -7.53 1.89
N LYS A 73 -5.50 -7.57 2.49
CA LYS A 73 -5.21 -8.20 3.78
C LYS A 73 -4.55 -7.24 4.75
N GLU A 74 -4.57 -7.55 6.04
CA GLU A 74 -3.92 -6.74 7.06
C GLU A 74 -2.39 -6.73 6.91
N MET A 75 -1.80 -5.55 7.06
CA MET A 75 -0.34 -5.39 7.18
C MET A 75 0.16 -5.95 8.52
N GLN A 76 1.43 -6.38 8.55
CA GLN A 76 2.06 -6.94 9.74
C GLN A 76 2.33 -5.84 10.78
N LYS A 77 1.93 -6.07 12.03
CA LYS A 77 2.03 -5.12 13.15
C LYS A 77 3.35 -5.32 13.90
N ASP A 78 3.54 -4.59 14.99
CA ASP A 78 4.76 -4.71 15.82
C ASP A 78 4.94 -6.14 16.33
N GLY A 79 6.15 -6.68 16.18
CA GLY A 79 6.49 -8.05 16.61
C GLY A 79 6.02 -9.17 15.69
N ASP A 80 5.16 -8.89 14.71
CA ASP A 80 4.71 -9.89 13.74
C ASP A 80 5.87 -10.39 12.88
N LEU A 81 5.78 -11.64 12.45
CA LEU A 81 6.77 -12.25 11.57
C LEU A 81 6.74 -11.53 10.22
N CYS A 82 7.88 -11.38 9.57
CA CYS A 82 8.00 -10.79 8.24
C CYS A 82 9.10 -11.49 7.43
N THR A 83 9.12 -11.28 6.11
CA THR A 83 10.14 -11.83 5.23
C THR A 83 11.06 -10.70 4.75
N ILE A 84 12.38 -10.85 4.96
CA ILE A 84 13.40 -9.80 4.73
C ILE A 84 13.64 -9.59 3.23
N ASN A 85 13.61 -10.67 2.44
CA ASN A 85 13.82 -10.61 0.99
C ASN A 85 12.51 -10.24 0.29
N GLY A 86 12.28 -8.94 0.15
CA GLY A 86 11.11 -8.33 -0.49
C GLY A 86 10.90 -8.67 -1.98
N ASP A 87 11.77 -9.47 -2.60
CA ASP A 87 11.57 -10.00 -3.95
C ASP A 87 10.59 -11.20 -3.98
N LEU A 88 10.31 -11.79 -2.82
CA LEU A 88 9.30 -12.85 -2.63
C LEU A 88 7.88 -12.30 -2.38
N LYS A 89 7.62 -11.00 -2.59
CA LYS A 89 6.28 -10.38 -2.47
C LYS A 89 5.20 -11.08 -3.29
N HIS A 90 5.58 -11.81 -4.34
CA HIS A 90 4.67 -12.61 -5.15
C HIS A 90 4.54 -14.07 -4.73
N MET A 91 5.45 -14.58 -3.90
CA MET A 91 5.48 -15.98 -3.45
C MET A 91 4.99 -16.15 -2.01
N THR A 92 5.11 -15.11 -1.20
CA THR A 92 4.58 -15.09 0.15
C THR A 92 3.20 -14.43 0.12
N ASN A 93 2.16 -15.16 0.53
CA ASN A 93 0.80 -14.62 0.72
C ASN A 93 0.75 -13.71 1.95
N GLN A 94 1.72 -12.81 2.09
CA GLN A 94 1.97 -12.05 3.31
C GLN A 94 2.19 -10.58 2.99
N CYS A 95 1.51 -9.72 3.75
CA CYS A 95 1.70 -8.27 3.65
C CYS A 95 3.04 -7.81 4.22
N PRO A 96 3.56 -6.65 3.79
CA PRO A 96 4.68 -6.00 4.46
C PRO A 96 4.27 -5.51 5.86
N CYS A 97 5.27 -5.11 6.65
CA CYS A 97 5.06 -4.39 7.89
C CYS A 97 4.27 -3.09 7.64
N ILE A 98 3.41 -2.73 8.58
CA ILE A 98 2.64 -1.49 8.53
C ILE A 98 3.57 -0.26 8.53
N ASN A 99 3.10 0.86 7.98
CA ASN A 99 3.86 2.10 7.92
C ASN A 99 4.44 2.48 9.29
N GLY A 100 5.74 2.82 9.32
CA GLY A 100 6.47 3.10 10.56
C GLY A 100 7.18 1.89 11.16
N PHE A 101 7.18 0.74 10.47
CA PHE A 101 7.88 -0.47 10.90
C PHE A 101 8.80 -1.02 9.81
N ILE A 102 9.92 -1.62 10.21
CA ILE A 102 10.85 -2.34 9.35
C ILE A 102 10.99 -3.79 9.77
N CYS A 103 11.16 -4.66 8.79
CA CYS A 103 11.44 -6.08 9.01
C CYS A 103 12.91 -6.25 9.43
N LYS A 104 13.16 -6.57 10.70
CA LYS A 104 14.51 -6.87 11.22
C LYS A 104 14.72 -8.38 11.32
N PRO A 105 15.89 -8.91 10.94
CA PRO A 105 16.19 -10.34 11.11
C PRO A 105 16.03 -10.80 12.56
N LEU A 106 15.61 -12.05 12.74
CA LEU A 106 15.57 -12.69 14.04
C LEU A 106 17.02 -12.94 14.52
N ASN A 107 17.32 -12.59 15.79
CA ASN A 107 18.60 -12.92 16.40
C ASN A 107 18.68 -14.41 16.76
N SER A 108 19.88 -14.98 16.62
CA SER A 108 20.21 -16.41 16.76
C SER A 108 19.77 -17.07 18.09
N THR A 109 19.53 -16.32 19.16
CA THR A 109 19.27 -16.89 20.50
C THR A 109 17.83 -17.37 20.72
N PHE A 110 16.89 -17.06 19.82
CA PHE A 110 15.52 -17.60 19.84
C PHE A 110 15.36 -18.87 18.99
N ILE A 111 16.40 -19.26 18.25
CA ILE A 111 16.31 -20.23 17.16
C ILE A 111 16.50 -21.68 17.62
N GLU A 112 17.27 -21.92 18.68
CA GLU A 112 17.64 -23.29 19.08
C GLU A 112 16.47 -24.14 19.61
N ASN A 113 15.34 -23.54 19.98
CA ASN A 113 14.24 -24.28 20.63
C ASN A 113 13.03 -24.62 19.73
N ILE A 114 12.94 -24.12 18.49
CA ILE A 114 11.69 -24.31 17.68
C ILE A 114 11.92 -24.85 16.26
N PHE A 115 12.98 -24.50 15.53
CA PHE A 115 13.12 -24.93 14.12
C PHE A 115 14.56 -25.28 13.71
N SER A 116 14.75 -26.52 13.26
CA SER A 116 16.03 -27.13 12.87
C SER A 116 16.46 -26.82 11.41
N ASP A 117 16.00 -25.72 10.80
CA ASP A 117 16.15 -25.50 9.34
C ASP A 117 16.95 -24.21 9.02
N LYS A 118 17.96 -24.33 8.14
CA LYS A 118 18.85 -23.23 7.69
C LYS A 118 18.14 -22.10 6.91
N ARG A 119 16.80 -22.13 6.80
CA ARG A 119 15.94 -21.12 6.19
C ARG A 119 15.61 -19.92 7.10
N LEU A 120 16.16 -19.84 8.30
CA LEU A 120 15.88 -18.73 9.24
C LEU A 120 16.48 -17.37 8.84
N SER A 121 17.38 -17.34 7.85
CA SER A 121 17.98 -16.09 7.33
C SER A 121 17.04 -15.26 6.44
N ILE A 122 15.85 -15.77 6.09
CA ILE A 122 14.85 -15.03 5.29
C ILE A 122 13.72 -14.42 6.13
N PHE A 123 13.58 -14.81 7.40
CA PHE A 123 12.51 -14.36 8.29
C PHE A 123 13.01 -13.33 9.30
N GLY A 124 12.14 -12.39 9.63
CA GLY A 124 12.38 -11.33 10.58
C GLY A 124 11.14 -11.02 11.41
N ARG A 125 11.21 -9.94 12.20
CA ARG A 125 10.06 -9.32 12.86
C ARG A 125 9.93 -7.86 12.52
N CYS A 126 8.69 -7.41 12.39
CA CYS A 126 8.38 -6.01 12.25
C CYS A 126 8.72 -5.26 13.54
N THR A 127 9.47 -4.18 13.44
CA THR A 127 9.89 -3.35 14.57
C THR A 127 9.74 -1.89 14.22
N LYS A 128 9.35 -1.05 15.18
CA LYS A 128 9.19 0.39 14.95
C LYS A 128 10.48 1.02 14.41
N ILE A 129 10.30 1.88 13.41
CA ILE A 129 11.29 2.84 12.96
C ILE A 129 11.24 3.96 14.00
N PHE A 130 12.13 3.93 14.98
CA PHE A 130 12.31 5.03 15.93
C PHE A 130 12.91 6.24 15.21
#